data_AF-A0A254NYR2-F1
#
_entry.id   AF-A0A254NYR2-F1
#
_cell.length_a   1.000
_cell.length_b   1.000
_cell.length_c   1.000
_cell.angle_alpha   90.00
_cell.angle_beta   90.00
_cell.angle_gamma   90.00
#
_symmetry.space_group_name_H-M   'P 1'
#
loop_
_entity.id
_entity.type
_entity.pdbx_description
1 polymer ?
#
loop_
_entity_poly.entity_id
_entity_poly.type
_entity_poly.pdbx_seq_one_letter_code
_entity_poly.pdbx_strand_id
1 'polypeptide(L)'
;MDETEVLRKKLLAISVLIKAFLKDSSMLYIAGSLDIVENGAYEWLPLNPGQKIEQKDICEQYEKIVSDTTHLKVDSSIRIAFEQSSRRVLSFLRQDSIIWQNTTSKVYDEIVKELDLQLKLSEKL
;
A
#
# COMPACT_ATOMS: atom_id res chain seq x y z
N MET A 1 -6.92 13.57 -22.22
CA MET A 1 -5.93 13.56 -21.11
C MET A 1 -5.48 12.13 -21.00
N ASP A 2 -4.17 11.89 -21.02
CA ASP A 2 -3.59 10.54 -20.98
C ASP A 2 -4.03 9.80 -19.70
N GLU A 3 -4.63 8.62 -19.83
CA GLU A 3 -5.17 7.82 -18.72
C GLU A 3 -4.06 7.44 -17.73
N THR A 4 -2.85 7.18 -18.23
CA THR A 4 -1.66 6.94 -17.42
C THR A 4 -1.27 8.16 -16.60
N GLU A 5 -1.36 9.37 -17.16
CA GLU A 5 -1.06 10.61 -16.43
C GLU A 5 -2.13 10.91 -15.36
N VAL A 6 -3.40 10.56 -15.62
CA VAL A 6 -4.46 10.63 -14.60
C VAL A 6 -4.15 9.68 -13.45
N LEU A 7 -3.79 8.44 -13.76
CA LEU A 7 -3.44 7.45 -12.76
C LEU A 7 -2.22 7.88 -11.96
N ARG A 8 -1.15 8.35 -12.61
CA ARG A 8 0.06 8.87 -11.96
C ARG A 8 -0.29 9.95 -10.93
N LYS A 9 -1.16 10.91 -11.30
CA LYS A 9 -1.63 11.95 -10.37
C LYS A 9 -2.43 11.39 -9.20
N LYS A 10 -3.32 10.42 -9.45
CA LYS A 10 -4.09 9.74 -8.40
C LYS A 10 -3.17 8.98 -7.42
N LEU A 11 -2.20 8.22 -7.94
CA LEU A 11 -1.23 7.47 -7.14
C LEU A 11 -0.30 8.39 -6.33
N LEU A 12 0.13 9.52 -6.92
CA LEU A 12 0.91 10.52 -6.21
C LEU A 12 0.10 11.20 -5.10
N ALA A 13 -1.16 11.55 -5.37
CA ALA A 13 -2.02 12.18 -4.37
C ALA A 13 -2.27 11.25 -3.18
N ILE A 14 -2.55 9.97 -3.45
CA ILE A 14 -2.80 9.02 -2.38
C ILE A 14 -1.52 8.66 -1.62
N SER A 15 -0.36 8.63 -2.27
CA SER A 15 0.90 8.36 -1.55
C SER A 15 1.23 9.45 -0.52
N VAL A 16 0.79 10.68 -0.72
CA VAL A 16 0.89 11.75 0.28
C VAL A 16 0.01 11.47 1.50
N LEU A 17 -1.24 11.03 1.28
CA LEU A 17 -2.17 10.66 2.36
C LEU A 17 -1.65 9.45 3.15
N ILE A 18 -1.16 8.43 2.44
CA ILE A 18 -0.57 7.23 3.05
C ILE A 18 0.62 7.60 3.92
N LYS A 19 1.48 8.52 3.46
CA LYS A 19 2.65 8.97 4.23
C LYS A 19 2.23 9.65 5.53
N ALA A 20 1.19 10.49 5.49
CA ALA A 20 0.66 11.15 6.68
C ALA A 20 0.10 10.12 7.67
N PHE A 21 -0.76 9.21 7.20
CA PHE A 21 -1.35 8.14 8.00
C PHE A 21 -0.29 7.23 8.66
N LEU A 22 0.74 6.81 7.91
CA LEU A 22 1.82 5.98 8.44
C LEU A 22 2.72 6.70 9.45
N LYS A 23 2.82 8.02 9.36
CA LYS A 23 3.58 8.81 10.35
C LYS A 23 2.94 8.75 11.73
N ASP A 24 1.61 8.70 11.77
CA ASP A 24 0.85 8.63 13.02
C ASP A 24 0.63 7.18 13.48
N SER A 25 0.90 6.21 12.61
CA SER A 25 0.83 4.78 12.92
C SER A 25 2.00 4.30 13.76
N SER A 26 1.79 3.25 14.55
CA SER A 26 2.82 2.72 15.44
C SER A 26 2.91 1.20 15.33
N MET A 27 4.11 0.67 15.57
CA MET A 27 4.41 -0.75 15.48
C MET A 27 5.09 -1.22 16.76
N LEU A 28 4.81 -2.45 17.16
CA LEU A 28 5.44 -3.11 18.30
C LEU A 28 6.32 -4.27 17.80
N TYR A 29 7.54 -4.33 18.31
CA TYR A 29 8.46 -5.42 18.01
C TYR A 29 7.98 -6.72 18.66
N ILE A 30 7.99 -7.81 17.89
CA ILE A 30 7.65 -9.16 18.37
C ILE A 30 8.90 -9.80 18.96
N ALA A 31 8.90 -10.04 20.28
CA ALA A 31 10.02 -10.65 20.99
C ALA A 31 10.37 -12.04 20.42
N GLY A 32 11.67 -12.33 20.28
CA GLY A 32 12.15 -13.59 19.70
C GLY A 32 12.09 -13.68 18.16
N SER A 33 11.58 -12.65 17.47
CA SER A 33 11.46 -12.68 16.01
C SER A 33 12.80 -12.61 15.26
N LEU A 34 13.85 -12.09 15.88
CA LEU A 34 15.21 -12.07 15.33
C LEU A 34 15.80 -13.47 15.09
N ASP A 35 15.31 -14.49 15.82
CA ASP A 35 15.74 -15.87 15.61
C ASP A 35 15.16 -16.48 14.33
N ILE A 36 14.18 -15.81 13.71
CA ILE A 36 13.43 -16.27 12.53
C ILE A 36 13.68 -15.35 11.32
N VAL A 37 13.78 -14.03 11.53
CA VAL A 37 13.91 -13.03 10.46
C VAL A 37 15.00 -12.01 10.83
N GLU A 38 15.91 -11.74 9.87
CA GLU A 38 17.11 -10.91 10.06
C GLU A 38 16.85 -9.51 10.63
N ASN A 39 15.68 -8.91 10.33
CA ASN A 39 15.29 -7.59 10.84
C ASN A 39 14.23 -7.64 11.96
N GLY A 40 13.90 -8.84 12.42
CA GLY A 40 12.77 -9.08 13.30
C GLY A 40 11.42 -8.91 12.60
N ALA A 41 10.37 -9.10 13.38
CA ALA A 41 8.99 -8.94 12.98
C ALA A 41 8.29 -7.95 13.91
N TYR A 42 7.31 -7.26 13.36
CA TYR A 42 6.56 -6.21 14.02
C TYR A 42 5.07 -6.43 13.80
N GLU A 43 4.28 -6.11 14.80
CA GLU A 43 2.83 -6.01 14.70
C GLU A 43 2.39 -4.55 14.78
N TRP A 44 1.24 -4.24 14.17
CA TRP A 44 0.66 -2.91 14.27
C TRP A 44 0.03 -2.71 15.65
N LEU A 45 0.27 -1.55 16.24
CA LEU A 45 -0.47 -1.15 17.42
C LEU A 45 -1.91 -0.75 17.03
N PRO A 46 -2.91 -0.99 17.89
CA PRO A 46 -4.29 -0.65 17.60
C PRO A 46 -4.47 0.83 17.25
N LEU A 47 -5.15 1.08 16.14
CA LEU A 47 -5.51 2.43 15.72
C LEU A 47 -6.49 3.09 16.69
N ASN A 48 -6.29 4.38 16.95
CA ASN A 48 -7.29 5.20 17.63
C ASN A 48 -8.51 5.48 16.73
N PRO A 49 -9.65 5.97 17.26
CA PRO A 49 -10.85 6.18 16.45
C PRO A 49 -10.66 7.12 15.25
N GLY A 50 -9.87 8.18 15.39
CA GLY A 50 -9.58 9.11 14.30
C GLY A 50 -8.76 8.44 13.19
N GLN A 51 -7.75 7.67 13.57
CA GLN A 51 -6.93 6.90 12.62
C GLN A 51 -7.72 5.83 11.89
N LYS A 52 -8.73 5.21 12.53
CA LYS A 52 -9.61 4.25 11.86
C LYS A 52 -10.46 4.90 10.77
N ILE A 53 -10.92 6.13 11.01
CA ILE A 53 -11.67 6.91 10.00
C ILE A 53 -10.74 7.25 8.84
N GLU A 54 -9.55 7.77 9.14
CA GLU A 54 -8.55 8.09 8.12
C GLU A 54 -8.13 6.86 7.31
N GLN A 55 -7.85 5.74 7.98
CA GLN A 55 -7.52 4.47 7.34
C GLN A 55 -8.63 4.03 6.37
N LYS A 56 -9.89 4.10 6.81
CA LYS A 56 -11.03 3.73 5.98
C LYS A 56 -11.12 4.61 4.74
N ASP A 57 -11.02 5.93 4.91
CA ASP A 57 -11.09 6.89 3.80
C ASP A 57 -9.95 6.68 2.80
N ILE A 58 -8.73 6.39 3.26
CA ILE A 58 -7.59 6.09 2.39
C ILE A 58 -7.79 4.75 1.67
N CYS A 59 -8.25 3.70 2.36
CA CYS A 59 -8.55 2.42 1.73
C CYS A 59 -9.60 2.55 0.63
N GLU A 60 -10.71 3.24 0.89
CA GLU A 60 -11.79 3.44 -0.08
C GLU A 60 -11.31 4.25 -1.30
N GLN A 61 -10.51 5.31 -1.07
CA GLN A 61 -9.91 6.07 -2.16
C GLN A 61 -8.97 5.21 -3.01
N TYR A 62 -8.14 4.38 -2.37
CA TYR A 62 -7.21 3.51 -3.08
C TYR A 62 -7.94 2.42 -3.88
N GLU A 63 -8.93 1.77 -3.28
CA GLU A 63 -9.77 0.76 -3.95
C GLU A 63 -10.47 1.35 -5.18
N LYS A 64 -10.92 2.60 -5.08
CA LYS A 64 -11.48 3.32 -6.24
C LYS A 64 -10.44 3.52 -7.35
N ILE A 65 -9.22 3.93 -7.01
CA ILE A 65 -8.12 4.08 -7.99
C ILE A 65 -7.84 2.75 -8.70
N VAL A 66 -7.75 1.66 -7.94
CA VAL A 66 -7.53 0.31 -8.47
C VAL A 66 -8.68 -0.11 -9.39
N SER A 67 -9.93 0.06 -8.95
CA SER A 67 -11.12 -0.25 -9.73
C SER A 67 -11.12 0.49 -11.07
N ASP A 68 -10.92 1.82 -11.03
CA ASP A 68 -10.88 2.68 -12.21
C ASP A 68 -9.81 2.23 -13.23
N THR A 69 -8.72 1.59 -12.76
CA THR A 69 -7.59 1.16 -13.59
C THR A 69 -7.81 -0.22 -14.21
N THR A 70 -8.56 -1.11 -13.54
CA THR A 70 -8.75 -2.51 -13.98
C THR A 70 -9.74 -2.72 -15.13
N HIS A 71 -10.33 -1.64 -15.67
CA HIS A 71 -11.30 -1.72 -16.77
C HIS A 71 -10.67 -2.02 -18.15
N LEU A 72 -9.34 -2.05 -18.26
CA LEU A 72 -8.62 -2.27 -19.51
C LEU A 72 -8.51 -3.77 -19.86
N LYS A 73 -8.69 -4.11 -21.15
CA LYS A 73 -8.60 -5.49 -21.67
C LYS A 73 -7.15 -5.86 -21.91
N VAL A 74 -6.53 -6.59 -21.00
CA VAL A 74 -5.09 -6.85 -21.04
C VAL A 74 -4.77 -8.33 -20.90
N ASP A 75 -3.55 -8.68 -21.33
CA ASP A 75 -2.81 -9.86 -20.92
C ASP A 75 -3.06 -10.21 -19.44
N SER A 76 -3.48 -11.45 -19.21
CA SER A 76 -3.90 -11.94 -17.90
C SER A 76 -2.78 -11.88 -16.87
N SER A 77 -1.52 -12.01 -17.28
CA SER A 77 -0.38 -11.97 -16.36
C SER A 77 -0.14 -10.56 -15.83
N ILE A 78 -0.28 -9.53 -16.67
CA ILE A 78 -0.14 -8.12 -16.28
C ILE A 78 -1.25 -7.75 -15.30
N ARG A 79 -2.48 -8.17 -15.59
CA ARG A 79 -3.62 -7.95 -14.69
C ARG A 79 -3.43 -8.63 -13.33
N ILE A 80 -2.99 -9.90 -13.32
CA ILE A 80 -2.72 -10.63 -12.08
C ILE A 80 -1.62 -9.93 -11.26
N ALA A 81 -0.54 -9.48 -11.91
CA ALA A 81 0.52 -8.75 -11.24
C ALA A 81 0.04 -7.42 -10.63
N PHE A 82 -0.82 -6.69 -11.35
CA PHE A 82 -1.43 -5.46 -10.86
C PHE A 82 -2.32 -5.73 -9.64
N GLU A 83 -3.21 -6.72 -9.72
CA GLU A 83 -4.09 -7.10 -8.60
C GLU A 83 -3.29 -7.56 -7.37
N GLN A 84 -2.19 -8.30 -7.56
CA GLN A 84 -1.31 -8.72 -6.47
C GLN A 84 -0.63 -7.51 -5.80
N SER A 85 -0.10 -6.59 -6.61
CA SER A 85 0.49 -5.35 -6.10
C SER A 85 -0.54 -4.53 -5.29
N SER A 86 -1.77 -4.40 -5.81
CA SER A 86 -2.85 -3.68 -5.12
C SER A 86 -3.24 -4.32 -3.79
N ARG A 87 -3.26 -5.66 -3.71
CA ARG A 87 -3.52 -6.37 -2.44
C ARG A 87 -2.42 -6.13 -1.41
N ARG A 88 -1.15 -6.04 -1.83
CA ARG A 88 -0.04 -5.73 -0.91
C ARG A 88 -0.18 -4.32 -0.33
N VAL A 89 -0.46 -3.33 -1.17
CA VAL A 89 -0.74 -1.96 -0.70
C VAL A 89 -1.90 -1.96 0.29
N LEU A 90 -3.02 -2.61 -0.04
CA LEU A 90 -4.17 -2.69 0.87
C LEU A 90 -3.84 -3.35 2.20
N SER A 91 -3.03 -4.40 2.21
CA SER A 91 -2.62 -5.06 3.45
C SER A 91 -1.80 -4.12 4.35
N PHE A 92 -0.88 -3.34 3.78
CA PHE A 92 -0.16 -2.31 4.54
C PHE A 92 -1.11 -1.22 5.08
N LEU A 93 -2.06 -0.77 4.26
CA LEU A 93 -3.03 0.27 4.67
C LEU A 93 -3.97 -0.22 5.76
N ARG A 94 -4.48 -1.45 5.63
CA ARG A 94 -5.38 -2.09 6.61
C ARG A 94 -4.66 -2.46 7.90
N GLN A 95 -3.32 -2.47 7.90
CA GLN A 95 -2.52 -2.82 9.06
C GLN A 95 -2.88 -4.20 9.62
N ASP A 96 -3.24 -5.11 8.73
CA ASP A 96 -3.80 -6.44 9.05
C ASP A 96 -2.75 -7.56 9.01
N SER A 97 -1.49 -7.20 8.75
CA SER A 97 -0.40 -8.15 8.52
C SER A 97 0.84 -7.82 9.35
N ILE A 98 1.61 -8.87 9.65
CA ILE A 98 2.92 -8.76 10.26
C ILE A 98 3.87 -8.02 9.31
N ILE A 99 4.67 -7.12 9.87
CA ILE A 99 5.60 -6.26 9.16
C ILE A 99 7.03 -6.72 9.42
N TRP A 100 7.83 -6.81 8.37
CA TRP A 100 9.27 -7.11 8.48
C TRP A 100 10.15 -5.86 8.40
N GLN A 101 9.53 -4.71 8.18
CA GLN A 101 10.16 -3.40 8.19
C GLN A 101 10.20 -2.83 9.61
N ASN A 102 11.39 -2.48 10.07
CA ASN A 102 11.59 -1.97 11.43
C ASN A 102 11.12 -0.51 11.66
N THR A 103 10.61 0.17 10.64
CA THR A 103 10.09 1.54 10.75
C THR A 103 8.93 1.77 9.78
N THR A 104 8.00 2.66 10.14
CA THR A 104 6.88 3.05 9.25
C THR A 104 7.37 3.74 7.98
N SER A 105 8.53 4.40 8.02
CA SER A 105 9.19 4.94 6.82
C SER A 105 9.55 3.84 5.83
N LYS A 106 10.10 2.71 6.29
CA LYS A 106 10.40 1.58 5.40
C LYS A 106 9.14 0.90 4.87
N VAL A 107 8.07 0.84 5.66
CA VAL A 107 6.76 0.39 5.18
C VAL A 107 6.26 1.31 4.06
N TYR A 108 6.38 2.62 4.25
CA TYR A 108 6.04 3.59 3.22
C TYR A 108 6.85 3.38 1.93
N ASP A 109 8.15 3.12 2.05
CA ASP A 109 9.00 2.84 0.88
C ASP A 109 8.54 1.60 0.12
N GLU A 110 8.08 0.55 0.80
CA GLU A 110 7.49 -0.64 0.16
C GLU A 110 6.18 -0.31 -0.56
N ILE A 111 5.31 0.51 0.05
CA ILE A 111 4.10 0.97 -0.62
C ILE A 111 4.45 1.75 -1.89
N VAL A 112 5.40 2.69 -1.83
CA VAL A 112 5.82 3.47 -3.00
C VAL A 112 6.33 2.56 -4.13
N LYS A 113 7.13 1.53 -3.81
CA LYS A 113 7.57 0.54 -4.81
C LYS A 113 6.41 -0.17 -5.50
N GLU A 114 5.38 -0.54 -4.74
CA GLU A 114 4.18 -1.18 -5.30
C GLU A 114 3.34 -0.20 -6.13
N LEU A 115 3.20 1.06 -5.73
CA LEU A 115 2.53 2.09 -6.53
C LEU A 115 3.29 2.36 -7.85
N ASP A 116 4.62 2.42 -7.81
CA ASP A 116 5.46 2.55 -9.01
C ASP A 116 5.34 1.33 -9.93
N LEU A 117 5.23 0.14 -9.36
CA LEU A 117 4.98 -1.09 -10.11
C LEU A 117 3.61 -1.03 -10.81
N GLN A 118 2.56 -0.59 -10.11
CA GLN A 118 1.23 -0.42 -10.68
C GLN A 118 1.21 0.56 -11.85
N LEU A 119 1.96 1.67 -11.74
CA LEU A 119 2.11 2.62 -12.84
C LEU A 119 2.83 2.00 -14.05
N LYS A 120 3.92 1.24 -13.83
CA LYS A 120 4.64 0.56 -14.92
C LYS A 120 3.80 -0.54 -15.58
N LEU A 121 2.96 -1.22 -14.80
CA LEU A 121 2.06 -2.24 -15.32
C LEU A 121 0.93 -1.58 -16.13
N SER A 122 0.41 -0.44 -15.68
CA SER A 122 -0.66 0.29 -16.38
C SER A 122 -0.23 0.96 -17.67
N GLU A 123 1.05 1.31 -17.83
CA GLU A 123 1.63 1.70 -19.12
C GLU A 123 1.64 0.55 -20.16
N LYS A 124 1.47 -0.69 -19.70
CA LYS A 124 1.39 -1.90 -20.53
C LYS A 124 -0.02 -2.50 -20.59
N LEU A 125 -0.99 -1.88 -19.89
CA LEU A 125 -2.41 -2.23 -19.94
C LEU A 125 -3.04 -1.65 -21.21
#